data_AF-A0A507DIU8-F1
#
_entry.id   AF-A0A507DIU8-F1
#
_cell.length_a   1.000
_cell.length_b   1.000
_cell.length_c   1.000
_cell.angle_alpha   90.00
_cell.angle_beta   90.00
_cell.angle_gamma   90.00
#
_symmetry.space_group_name_H-M   'P 1'
#
loop_
_entity.id
_entity.type
_entity.pdbx_description
1 polymer ?
#
loop_
_entity_poly.entity_id
_entity_poly.type
_entity_poly.pdbx_seq_one_letter_code
_entity_poly.pdbx_strand_id
1 'polypeptide(L)'
;MPDTVRAGHKITSVKQNGFIVGDFDIAGPIMLLNGSLFMWDVPQFGVGSDEIVESEVEGLECVDDEMSPFHGWDTTCLKLLELVDPRPEILVVGTGAVTYVIPRLLRSYLMELGMHVEYMSTTNAAATYNVLLQEGRRVGAALLPPFPTCARTSQSLVSLSDKAPKNVAALKRE
;
A
#
# COMPACT_ATOMS: atom_id res chain seq x y z
N MET A 1 -30.17 -4.20 15.23
CA MET A 1 -29.69 -2.80 15.24
C MET A 1 -29.40 -2.46 13.78
N PRO A 2 -29.87 -1.34 13.21
CA PRO A 2 -29.43 -1.02 11.86
C PRO A 2 -27.93 -0.75 11.92
N ASP A 3 -27.17 -1.40 11.03
CA ASP A 3 -25.75 -1.17 10.82
C ASP A 3 -25.56 0.28 10.36
N THR A 4 -25.44 1.20 11.31
CA THR A 4 -25.02 2.57 11.00
C THR A 4 -23.57 2.48 10.56
N VAL A 5 -23.35 2.35 9.24
CA VAL A 5 -22.03 2.43 8.63
C VAL A 5 -21.38 3.71 9.14
N ARG A 6 -20.35 3.57 9.98
CA ARG A 6 -19.57 4.71 10.46
C ARG A 6 -19.05 5.44 9.23
N ALA A 7 -19.20 6.76 9.20
CA ALA A 7 -18.62 7.58 8.15
C ALA A 7 -17.12 7.28 8.09
N GLY A 8 -16.67 6.64 7.01
CA GLY A 8 -15.28 6.23 6.90
C GLY A 8 -14.36 7.44 6.78
N HIS A 9 -13.13 7.28 7.25
CA HIS A 9 -12.14 8.34 7.08
C HIS A 9 -11.69 8.42 5.63
N LYS A 10 -11.82 9.61 5.04
CA LYS A 10 -11.27 9.92 3.71
C LYS A 10 -9.78 10.18 3.81
N ILE A 11 -9.06 9.75 2.78
CA ILE A 11 -7.66 10.11 2.60
C ILE A 11 -7.63 11.49 1.94
N THR A 12 -7.22 12.51 2.69
CA THR A 12 -7.17 13.89 2.23
C THR A 12 -5.97 14.12 1.32
N SER A 13 -4.82 13.51 1.65
CA SER A 13 -3.59 13.64 0.87
C SER A 13 -2.66 12.45 1.07
N VAL A 14 -1.90 12.11 0.02
CA VAL A 14 -0.80 11.14 0.07
C VAL A 14 0.52 11.92 0.12
N LYS A 15 1.29 11.71 1.18
CA LYS A 15 2.63 12.29 1.35
C LYS A 15 3.68 11.29 0.90
N GLN A 16 4.93 11.76 0.78
CA GLN A 16 6.05 10.86 0.46
C GLN A 16 6.20 9.74 1.50
N ASN A 17 6.12 10.05 2.80
CA ASN A 17 6.36 9.10 3.88
C ASN A 17 5.09 8.64 4.61
N GLY A 18 3.90 8.94 4.09
CA GLY A 18 2.66 8.67 4.81
C GLY A 18 1.42 9.33 4.21
N PHE A 19 0.47 9.67 5.08
CA PHE A 19 -0.89 10.02 4.67
C PHE A 19 -1.47 11.11 5.58
N ILE A 20 -2.33 11.94 5.00
CA ILE A 20 -3.25 12.79 5.75
C ILE A 20 -4.64 12.18 5.62
N VAL A 21 -5.23 11.78 6.75
CA VAL A 21 -6.52 11.09 6.82
C VAL A 21 -7.44 11.90 7.73
N GLY A 22 -8.39 12.63 7.15
CA GLY A 22 -9.12 13.67 7.89
C GLY A 22 -8.13 14.69 8.47
N ASP A 23 -8.14 14.84 9.79
CA ASP A 23 -7.26 15.75 10.53
C ASP A 23 -5.97 15.07 11.04
N PHE A 24 -5.78 13.77 10.76
CA PHE A 24 -4.62 13.01 11.21
C PHE A 24 -3.51 13.04 10.16
N ASP A 25 -2.33 13.47 10.58
CA ASP A 25 -1.09 13.29 9.84
C ASP A 25 -0.36 12.04 10.36
N ILE A 26 -0.23 11.01 9.52
CA ILE A 26 0.41 9.74 9.88
C ILE A 26 1.58 9.48 8.93
N ALA A 27 2.71 9.08 9.51
CA ALA A 27 3.86 8.57 8.78
C ALA A 27 3.90 7.03 8.86
N GLY A 28 4.18 6.38 7.73
CA GLY A 28 4.20 4.93 7.59
C GLY A 28 2.93 4.33 6.95
N PRO A 29 2.91 2.99 6.78
CA PRO A 29 1.77 2.29 6.23
C PRO A 29 0.54 2.34 7.11
N ILE A 30 -0.62 2.33 6.46
CA ILE A 30 -1.91 2.38 7.14
C ILE A 30 -2.87 1.33 6.58
N MET A 31 -3.82 0.92 7.42
CA MET A 31 -5.02 0.20 7.03
C MET A 31 -6.26 0.99 7.42
N LEU A 32 -7.21 1.12 6.50
CA LEU A 32 -8.52 1.72 6.70
C LEU A 32 -9.58 0.63 6.58
N LEU A 33 -10.25 0.31 7.68
CA LEU A 33 -11.19 -0.81 7.78
C LEU A 33 -12.40 -0.38 8.58
N ASN A 34 -13.60 -0.46 7.99
CA ASN A 34 -14.88 -0.10 8.62
C ASN A 34 -14.87 1.29 9.28
N GLY A 35 -14.23 2.26 8.61
CA GLY A 35 -14.07 3.62 9.10
C GLY A 35 -13.12 3.77 10.27
N SER A 36 -12.32 2.75 10.60
CA SER A 36 -11.23 2.82 11.56
C SER A 36 -9.90 2.90 10.85
N LEU A 37 -8.96 3.63 11.44
CA LEU A 37 -7.61 3.85 10.93
C LEU A 37 -6.61 3.12 11.82
N PHE A 38 -5.83 2.23 11.22
CA PHE A 38 -4.79 1.45 11.88
C PHE A 38 -3.44 1.79 11.26
N MET A 39 -2.42 1.96 12.10
CA MET A 39 -1.04 1.89 11.63
C MET A 39 -0.71 0.43 11.35
N TRP A 40 -0.06 0.17 10.23
CA TRP A 40 0.19 -1.18 9.75
C TRP A 40 1.69 -1.44 9.70
N ASP A 41 2.19 -2.23 10.65
CA ASP A 41 3.61 -2.53 10.78
C ASP A 41 3.96 -3.74 9.91
N VAL A 42 4.37 -3.48 8.67
CA VAL A 42 4.79 -4.51 7.70
C VAL A 42 6.14 -4.20 7.08
N PRO A 43 6.89 -5.25 6.67
CA PRO A 43 8.10 -5.10 5.88
C PRO A 43 7.83 -4.31 4.60
N GLN A 44 8.79 -3.50 4.16
CA GLN A 44 8.72 -2.74 2.92
C GLN A 44 10.09 -2.82 2.25
N PHE A 45 10.38 -3.93 1.59
CA PHE A 45 11.68 -4.16 0.93
C PHE A 45 11.48 -4.17 -0.57
N GLY A 46 11.97 -3.15 -1.23
CA GLY A 46 11.75 -2.90 -2.65
C GLY A 46 12.13 -1.46 -2.95
N VAL A 47 13.43 -1.19 -2.78
CA VAL A 47 13.95 0.14 -2.43
C VAL A 47 13.67 1.14 -3.54
N GLY A 48 12.62 1.94 -3.35
CA GLY A 48 12.20 3.11 -4.14
C GLY A 48 13.12 3.42 -5.31
N SER A 49 12.89 2.75 -6.43
CA SER A 49 13.48 3.19 -7.68
C SER A 49 12.71 4.43 -8.13
N ASP A 50 13.44 5.50 -8.47
CA ASP A 50 12.90 6.62 -9.26
C ASP A 50 12.43 6.15 -10.67
N GLU A 51 12.72 4.90 -11.03
CA GLU A 51 12.25 4.26 -12.24
C GLU A 51 10.85 3.68 -12.05
N ILE A 52 9.93 4.19 -12.87
CA ILE A 52 8.63 3.59 -13.14
C ILE A 52 8.90 2.23 -13.78
N VAL A 53 8.78 1.16 -13.00
CA VAL A 53 8.70 -0.18 -13.57
C VAL A 53 7.29 -0.34 -14.13
N GLU A 54 7.10 -0.08 -15.42
CA GLU A 54 5.90 -0.50 -16.13
C GLU A 54 5.94 -2.03 -16.22
N SER A 55 5.44 -2.73 -15.21
CA SER A 55 5.24 -4.17 -15.33
C SER A 55 3.97 -4.42 -16.16
N GLU A 56 4.09 -4.37 -17.48
CA GLU A 56 3.17 -5.13 -18.33
C GLU A 56 3.44 -6.60 -18.08
N VAL A 57 2.56 -7.30 -17.36
CA VAL A 57 2.60 -8.75 -17.46
C VAL A 57 1.24 -9.44 -17.39
N GLU A 58 0.79 -9.87 -18.56
CA GLU A 58 0.04 -11.11 -18.65
C GLU A 58 0.98 -12.29 -18.35
N GLY A 59 0.75 -12.98 -17.22
CA GLY A 59 1.34 -14.29 -16.97
C GLY A 59 2.54 -14.37 -16.02
N LEU A 60 3.02 -13.29 -15.39
CA LEU A 60 4.08 -13.43 -14.39
C LEU A 60 3.53 -14.00 -13.08
N GLU A 61 4.09 -15.13 -12.64
CA GLU A 61 4.08 -15.53 -11.24
C GLU A 61 5.17 -14.72 -10.53
N CYS A 62 4.81 -13.96 -9.50
CA CYS A 62 5.77 -13.19 -8.71
C CYS A 62 6.69 -14.18 -7.99
N VAL A 63 7.86 -14.45 -8.57
CA VAL A 63 8.98 -15.06 -7.87
C VAL A 63 9.58 -13.98 -6.98
N ASP A 64 9.98 -14.35 -5.76
CA ASP A 64 10.58 -13.52 -4.72
C ASP A 64 11.63 -12.51 -5.26
N ASP A 65 11.15 -11.33 -5.67
CA ASP A 65 11.97 -10.23 -6.17
C ASP A 65 12.31 -9.33 -4.97
N GLU A 66 13.61 -9.22 -4.64
CA GLU A 66 14.11 -8.36 -3.56
C GLU A 66 13.70 -6.88 -3.75
N MET A 67 13.32 -6.49 -4.98
CA MET A 67 12.85 -5.16 -5.32
C MET A 67 11.33 -4.96 -5.16
N SER A 68 10.57 -6.02 -4.88
CA SER A 68 9.12 -5.96 -4.69
C SER A 68 8.77 -5.63 -3.24
N PRO A 69 7.94 -4.61 -2.93
CA PRO A 69 7.60 -4.22 -1.55
C PRO A 69 7.02 -5.35 -0.69
N PHE A 70 6.57 -6.44 -1.32
CA PHE A 70 6.06 -7.65 -0.70
C PHE A 70 7.14 -8.70 -0.39
N HIS A 71 8.42 -8.41 -0.61
CA HIS A 71 9.52 -9.32 -0.30
C HIS A 71 9.48 -9.71 1.19
N GLY A 72 9.54 -11.02 1.45
CA GLY A 72 9.43 -11.58 2.80
C GLY A 72 8.05 -11.51 3.43
N TRP A 73 6.99 -11.11 2.70
CA TRP A 73 5.63 -11.15 3.23
C TRP A 73 5.07 -12.56 3.25
N ASP A 74 4.39 -12.88 4.35
CA ASP A 74 3.51 -14.03 4.46
C ASP A 74 2.08 -13.56 4.83
N THR A 75 1.17 -14.52 5.03
CA THR A 75 -0.21 -14.21 5.40
C THR A 75 -0.34 -13.52 6.76
N THR A 76 0.69 -13.57 7.62
CA THR A 76 0.63 -12.93 8.95
C THR A 76 0.54 -11.41 8.84
N CYS A 77 1.12 -10.84 7.78
CA CYS A 77 1.03 -9.40 7.46
C CYS A 77 -0.43 -8.93 7.28
N LEU A 78 -1.35 -9.85 6.96
CA LEU A 78 -2.75 -9.58 6.64
C LEU A 78 -3.74 -10.19 7.64
N LYS A 79 -3.26 -10.81 8.72
CA LYS A 79 -4.11 -11.52 9.70
C LYS A 79 -5.17 -10.65 10.36
N LEU A 80 -4.95 -9.34 10.48
CA LEU A 80 -5.95 -8.41 11.01
C LEU A 80 -7.28 -8.56 10.26
N LEU A 81 -7.24 -8.81 8.94
CA LEU A 81 -8.43 -8.91 8.09
C LEU A 81 -9.32 -10.13 8.42
N GLU A 82 -8.79 -11.16 9.07
CA GLU A 82 -9.60 -12.30 9.55
C GLU A 82 -10.58 -11.89 10.65
N LEU A 83 -10.19 -10.90 11.45
CA LEU A 83 -10.90 -10.40 12.62
C LEU A 83 -11.85 -9.24 12.32
N VAL A 84 -11.76 -8.66 11.11
CA VAL A 84 -12.59 -7.54 10.70
C VAL A 84 -14.00 -8.03 10.43
N ASP A 85 -14.98 -7.42 11.10
CA ASP A 85 -16.40 -7.65 10.89
C ASP A 85 -17.16 -6.30 10.90
N PRO A 86 -18.01 -6.01 9.89
CA PRO A 86 -18.19 -6.76 8.64
C PRO A 86 -16.93 -6.74 7.77
N ARG A 87 -16.67 -7.81 7.00
CA ARG A 87 -15.55 -7.81 6.06
C ARG A 87 -15.79 -6.84 4.89
N PRO A 88 -14.77 -6.10 4.44
CA PRO A 88 -14.84 -5.35 3.19
C PRO A 88 -15.16 -6.29 2.02
N GLU A 89 -15.97 -5.82 1.07
CA GLU A 89 -16.16 -6.52 -0.21
C GLU A 89 -14.98 -6.24 -1.14
N ILE A 90 -14.41 -5.04 -1.06
CA ILE A 90 -13.28 -4.59 -1.88
C ILE A 90 -12.16 -4.13 -0.95
N LEU A 91 -10.96 -4.67 -1.15
CA LEU A 91 -9.74 -4.19 -0.51
C LEU A 91 -8.85 -3.54 -1.57
N VAL A 92 -8.67 -2.23 -1.45
CA VAL A 92 -7.74 -1.48 -2.31
C VAL A 92 -6.35 -1.49 -1.67
N VAL A 93 -5.36 -2.00 -2.40
CA VAL A 93 -3.98 -2.10 -1.93
C VAL A 93 -3.11 -1.07 -2.66
N GLY A 94 -2.51 -0.16 -1.90
CA GLY A 94 -1.55 0.82 -2.38
C GLY A 94 -0.14 0.29 -2.22
N THR A 95 0.56 0.04 -3.33
CA THR A 95 1.86 -0.64 -3.33
C THR A 95 3.07 0.29 -3.25
N GLY A 96 2.85 1.58 -2.92
CA GLY A 96 3.89 2.60 -2.86
C GLY A 96 3.83 3.56 -4.06
N ALA A 97 4.99 4.05 -4.49
CA ALA A 97 5.08 5.03 -5.58
C ALA A 97 4.63 4.46 -6.93
N VAL A 98 4.86 3.17 -7.15
CA VAL A 98 4.53 2.45 -8.39
C VAL A 98 3.64 1.25 -8.08
N THR A 99 2.95 0.76 -9.09
CA THR A 99 2.10 -0.44 -8.98
C THR A 99 2.96 -1.69 -9.00
N TYR A 100 2.84 -2.54 -7.98
CA TYR A 100 3.43 -3.87 -7.94
C TYR A 100 2.34 -4.95 -7.95
N VAL A 101 2.62 -6.07 -8.62
CA VAL A 101 1.73 -7.23 -8.59
C VAL A 101 1.79 -7.88 -7.22
N ILE A 102 0.63 -8.08 -6.59
CA ILE A 102 0.54 -8.78 -5.30
C ILE A 102 0.89 -10.27 -5.51
N PRO A 103 1.77 -10.85 -4.67
CA PRO A 103 2.07 -12.28 -4.72
C PRO A 103 0.82 -13.16 -4.67
N ARG A 104 0.82 -14.24 -5.46
CA ARG A 104 -0.33 -15.17 -5.56
C ARG A 104 -0.78 -15.70 -4.20
N LEU A 105 0.16 -16.03 -3.32
CA LEU A 105 -0.12 -16.48 -1.96
C LEU A 105 -1.05 -15.51 -1.20
N LEU A 106 -0.68 -14.23 -1.18
CA LEU A 106 -1.45 -13.20 -0.48
C LEU A 106 -2.78 -12.93 -1.18
N ARG A 107 -2.80 -12.91 -2.51
CA ARG A 107 -4.02 -12.72 -3.30
C ARG A 107 -5.04 -13.85 -3.06
N SER A 108 -4.59 -15.11 -3.09
CA SER A 108 -5.43 -16.27 -2.79
C SER A 108 -5.97 -16.22 -1.37
N TYR A 109 -5.12 -15.89 -0.40
CA TYR A 109 -5.53 -15.74 1.00
C TYR A 109 -6.61 -14.65 1.19
N LEU A 110 -6.45 -13.49 0.56
CA LEU A 110 -7.47 -12.43 0.60
C LEU A 110 -8.79 -12.84 -0.07
N MET A 111 -8.70 -13.60 -1.17
CA MET A 111 -9.87 -14.14 -1.88
C MET A 111 -10.62 -15.18 -1.03
N GLU A 112 -9.91 -16.05 -0.31
CA GLU A 112 -10.49 -17.02 0.62
C GLU A 112 -11.24 -16.34 1.78
N LEU A 113 -10.81 -15.15 2.19
CA LEU A 113 -11.52 -14.33 3.16
C LEU A 113 -12.78 -13.64 2.60
N GLY A 114 -13.02 -13.74 1.29
CA GLY A 114 -14.18 -13.19 0.58
C GLY A 114 -13.99 -11.76 0.07
N MET A 115 -12.75 -11.27 -0.04
CA MET A 115 -12.44 -9.91 -0.51
C MET A 115 -12.06 -9.90 -1.99
N HIS A 116 -12.58 -8.94 -2.75
CA HIS A 116 -12.04 -8.57 -4.05
C HIS A 116 -10.84 -7.63 -3.86
N VAL A 117 -9.71 -7.94 -4.49
CA VAL A 117 -8.47 -7.19 -4.30
C VAL A 117 -8.16 -6.38 -5.55
N GLU A 118 -8.05 -5.06 -5.39
CA GLU A 118 -7.54 -4.14 -6.41
C GLU A 118 -6.21 -3.58 -5.95
N TYR A 119 -5.16 -3.67 -6.77
CA TYR A 119 -3.83 -3.15 -6.43
C TYR A 119 -3.34 -2.15 -7.46
N MET A 120 -2.77 -1.06 -6.98
CA MET A 120 -2.30 0.07 -7.80
C MET A 120 -1.30 0.93 -7.01
N SER A 121 -0.71 1.93 -7.66
CA SER A 121 0.08 2.95 -6.98
C SER A 121 -0.73 3.61 -5.86
N THR A 122 -0.07 3.98 -4.77
CA THR A 122 -0.73 4.47 -3.55
C THR A 122 -1.57 5.71 -3.78
N THR A 123 -1.14 6.62 -4.66
CA THR A 123 -1.93 7.81 -5.03
C THR A 123 -3.25 7.43 -5.69
N ASN A 124 -3.21 6.48 -6.63
CA ASN A 124 -4.40 5.99 -7.31
C ASN A 124 -5.30 5.20 -6.35
N ALA A 125 -4.69 4.37 -5.49
CA ALA A 125 -5.39 3.58 -4.49
C ALA A 125 -6.18 4.47 -3.51
N ALA A 126 -5.58 5.57 -3.05
CA ALA A 126 -6.26 6.53 -2.18
C ALA A 126 -7.47 7.19 -2.86
N ALA A 127 -7.35 7.55 -4.14
CA ALA A 127 -8.45 8.10 -4.92
C ALA A 127 -9.58 7.07 -5.10
N THR A 128 -9.26 5.85 -5.52
CA THR A 128 -10.22 4.75 -5.70
C THR A 128 -10.95 4.41 -4.41
N TYR A 129 -10.23 4.28 -3.29
CA TYR A 129 -10.83 4.08 -1.97
C TYR A 129 -11.82 5.20 -1.63
N ASN A 130 -11.43 6.47 -1.83
CA ASN A 130 -12.30 7.61 -1.53
C ASN A 130 -13.57 7.64 -2.38
N VAL A 131 -13.50 7.21 -3.64
CA VAL A 131 -14.66 7.09 -4.54
C VAL A 131 -15.59 5.99 -4.04
N LEU A 132 -15.07 4.78 -3.84
CA LEU A 132 -15.86 3.63 -3.36
C LEU A 132 -16.48 3.90 -1.99
N LEU A 133 -15.76 4.60 -1.11
CA LEU A 133 -16.27 5.02 0.19
C LEU A 133 -17.44 6.01 0.05
N GLN A 134 -17.34 6.96 -0.89
CA GLN A 134 -18.42 7.92 -1.17
C GLN A 134 -19.65 7.27 -1.79
N GLU A 135 -19.46 6.23 -2.58
CA GLU A 135 -20.55 5.40 -3.13
C GLU A 135 -21.24 4.52 -2.06
N GLY A 136 -20.72 4.50 -0.83
CA GLY A 136 -21.26 3.68 0.26
C GLY A 136 -20.95 2.19 0.10
N ARG A 137 -19.94 1.83 -0.71
CA ARG A 137 -19.47 0.45 -0.84
C ARG A 137 -18.74 0.04 0.45
N ARG A 138 -18.76 -1.26 0.76
CA ARG A 138 -17.93 -1.81 1.84
C ARG A 138 -16.51 -1.98 1.35
N VAL A 139 -15.75 -0.89 1.40
CA VAL A 139 -14.35 -0.82 0.95
C VAL A 139 -13.40 -0.71 2.15
N GLY A 140 -12.28 -1.41 2.07
CA GLY A 140 -11.11 -1.21 2.91
C GLY A 140 -9.91 -0.75 2.08
N ALA A 141 -8.92 -0.16 2.73
CA ALA A 141 -7.64 0.15 2.09
C ALA A 141 -6.46 -0.35 2.93
N ALA A 142 -5.43 -0.87 2.27
CA ALA A 142 -4.14 -1.21 2.85
C ALA A 142 -3.06 -0.49 2.04
N LEU A 143 -2.45 0.56 2.60
CA LEU A 143 -1.65 1.51 1.85
C LEU A 143 -0.22 1.58 2.39
N LEU A 144 0.75 1.30 1.53
CA LEU A 144 2.15 1.61 1.75
C LEU A 144 2.44 3.05 1.33
N PRO A 145 3.21 3.83 2.10
CA PRO A 145 3.62 5.16 1.66
C PRO A 145 4.50 5.06 0.39
N PRO A 146 4.52 6.09 -0.47
CA PRO A 146 5.40 6.13 -1.64
C PRO A 146 6.88 5.86 -1.32
N PHE A 147 7.37 6.37 -0.18
CA PHE A 147 8.69 6.10 0.36
C PHE A 147 8.60 5.17 1.58
N PRO A 148 9.30 4.03 1.58
CA PRO A 148 9.27 3.06 2.67
C PRO A 148 9.54 3.69 4.04
N THR A 149 8.58 3.62 4.94
CA THR A 149 8.62 4.30 6.24
C THR A 149 8.15 3.36 7.34
N CYS A 150 8.87 3.31 8.46
CA CYS A 150 8.49 2.47 9.59
C CYS A 150 7.23 3.04 10.28
N ALA A 151 6.19 2.21 10.42
CA ALA A 151 4.98 2.58 11.16
C ALA A 151 5.25 2.87 12.66
N ARG A 152 6.34 2.33 13.22
CA ARG A 152 6.67 2.43 14.65
C ARG A 152 7.50 3.67 14.99
N THR A 153 8.46 4.01 14.13
CA THR A 153 9.43 5.09 14.41
C THR A 153 9.18 6.33 13.55
N SER A 154 8.30 6.24 12.54
CA SER A 154 8.10 7.27 11.52
C SER A 154 9.36 7.62 10.72
N GLN A 155 10.42 6.80 10.83
CA GLN A 155 11.66 6.98 10.10
C GLN A 155 11.62 6.25 8.76
N SER A 156 12.32 6.81 7.79
CA SER A 156 12.56 6.14 6.52
C SER A 156 13.28 4.82 6.74
N LEU A 157 12.79 3.75 6.12
CA LEU A 157 13.47 2.45 6.08
C LEU A 157 14.61 2.43 5.07
N VAL A 158 14.74 3.49 4.27
CA VAL A 158 15.81 3.71 3.30
C VAL A 158 16.66 4.90 3.74
N SER A 159 17.96 4.71 3.85
CA SER A 159 18.91 5.83 3.94
C SER A 159 18.99 6.48 2.56
N LEU A 160 18.57 7.75 2.44
CA LEU A 160 18.78 8.57 1.22
C LEU A 160 20.27 8.69 0.82
N SER A 161 21.20 8.20 1.65
CA SER A 161 22.65 8.26 1.43
C SER A 161 23.26 7.08 0.65
N ASP A 162 22.54 5.97 0.39
CA ASP A 162 23.17 4.76 -0.19
C ASP A 162 22.90 4.49 -1.68
N LYS A 163 22.12 5.33 -2.37
CA LYS A 163 21.97 5.25 -3.83
C LYS A 163 21.85 6.64 -4.48
N ALA A 164 22.95 7.39 -4.51
CA ALA A 164 23.12 8.37 -5.58
C ALA A 164 23.20 7.60 -6.93
N PRO A 165 22.49 8.00 -7.99
CA PRO A 165 22.65 7.38 -9.30
C PRO A 165 24.11 7.53 -9.74
N LYS A 166 24.83 6.41 -9.82
CA LYS A 166 26.13 6.33 -10.50
C LYS A 166 25.90 6.46 -12.01
N ASN A 167 25.45 7.62 -12.49
CA ASN A 167 25.53 8.03 -13.90
C ASN A 167 25.10 9.48 -14.11
N VAL A 168 25.78 10.43 -13.48
CA VAL A 168 25.87 11.81 -13.99
C VAL A 168 27.30 12.32 -13.81
N ALA A 169 28.28 11.62 -14.40
CA ALA A 169 29.67 12.06 -14.42
C ALA A 169 30.40 11.73 -15.74
N ALA A 170 29.67 11.48 -16.83
CA ALA A 170 30.25 11.13 -18.14
C ALA A 170 29.70 11.94 -19.33
N LEU A 171 29.20 13.16 -19.11
CA LEU A 171 28.91 14.10 -20.20
C LEU A 171 29.46 15.51 -19.88
N LYS A 172 30.79 15.58 -19.70
CA LYS A 172 31.58 16.79 -19.94
C LYS A 172 32.90 16.34 -20.57
N ARG A 173 33.13 16.79 -21.81
CA ARG A 173 34.15 16.45 -22.83
C ARG A 173 33.42 15.79 -24.00
N GLU A 174 33.27 16.40 -25.16
CA GLU A 174 34.16 17.34 -25.87
C GLU A 174 33.39 18.55 -26.45
#